data_AF-A0A4Y7ICM8-F1
#
_entry.id   AF-A0A4Y7ICM8-F1
#
_cell.length_a   1.000
_cell.length_b   1.000
_cell.length_c   1.000
_cell.angle_alpha   90.00
_cell.angle_beta   90.00
_cell.angle_gamma   90.00
#
_symmetry.space_group_name_H-M   'P 1'
#
loop_
_entity.id
_entity.type
_entity.pdbx_description
1 polymer ?
#
loop_
_entity_poly.entity_id
_entity_poly.type
_entity_poly.pdbx_seq_one_letter_code
_entity_poly.pdbx_strand_id
1 'polypeptide(L)'
;MALSISSLTSSFSSLSFSSQISPKSQTLTLSSPTKSKSFSSQIRHKTTPSLVVVASSATVATPLEVERKSIEKLVKSRLPGGFAAQTIIGTGRRKCAIARVVLQEGTGKFIINYRDAKEYLQGNPLWLQYIKVPLVTLGYETSYDVFIKAHGGGLSGQAQAISLGIARALLKVSENYRTALRKEGLLTRDSRIVERKKVGLKKARKAPQFSKR
;
A
#
# COMPACT_ATOMS: atom_id res chain seq x y z
N MET A 1 -24.02 57.64 -21.87
CA MET A 1 -25.31 57.35 -22.52
C MET A 1 -25.66 55.90 -22.16
N ALA A 2 -26.14 55.58 -20.96
CA ALA A 2 -27.49 55.84 -20.45
C ALA A 2 -28.57 55.55 -21.51
N LEU A 3 -29.30 54.44 -21.37
CA LEU A 3 -30.74 54.42 -21.17
C LEU A 3 -31.24 52.98 -20.91
N SER A 4 -31.82 52.84 -19.73
CA SER A 4 -32.69 51.76 -19.24
C SER A 4 -34.09 51.87 -19.85
N ILE A 5 -34.76 50.75 -20.16
CA ILE A 5 -36.22 50.68 -20.14
C ILE A 5 -36.65 49.35 -19.51
N SER A 6 -37.17 49.51 -18.31
CA SER A 6 -37.96 48.59 -17.51
C SER A 6 -39.40 48.46 -18.02
N SER A 7 -40.08 47.44 -17.48
CA SER A 7 -41.54 47.25 -17.38
C SER A 7 -42.21 46.39 -18.47
N LEU A 8 -42.67 45.21 -18.07
CA LEU A 8 -44.10 44.97 -17.86
C LEU A 8 -44.27 43.83 -16.86
N THR A 9 -44.88 44.21 -15.74
CA THR A 9 -45.28 43.40 -14.60
C THR A 9 -46.73 42.93 -14.77
N SER A 10 -47.11 42.06 -13.83
CA SER A 10 -48.47 41.67 -13.39
C SER A 10 -49.03 40.43 -14.11
N SER A 11 -49.67 39.48 -13.44
CA SER A 11 -49.97 39.24 -12.02
C SER A 11 -50.73 37.91 -11.93
N PHE A 12 -51.11 37.53 -10.70
CA PHE A 12 -51.90 36.38 -10.24
C PHE A 12 -51.02 35.27 -9.68
N SER A 13 -50.69 35.28 -8.38
CA SER A 13 -51.56 34.94 -7.22
C SER A 13 -52.18 33.55 -7.40
N SER A 14 -52.20 32.62 -6.46
CA SER A 14 -51.88 32.62 -5.03
C SER A 14 -52.30 31.23 -4.58
N LEU A 15 -51.40 30.41 -4.03
CA LEU A 15 -51.81 29.30 -3.16
C LEU A 15 -50.83 29.21 -2.00
N SER A 16 -51.22 29.87 -0.93
CA SER A 16 -50.77 29.63 0.43
C SER A 16 -51.30 28.28 0.90
N PHE A 17 -50.43 27.40 1.37
CA PHE A 17 -50.82 26.43 2.39
C PHE A 17 -49.83 26.52 3.55
N SER A 18 -50.38 26.92 4.68
CA SER A 18 -49.71 27.17 5.94
C SER A 18 -49.37 25.86 6.65
N SER A 19 -48.25 25.90 7.37
CA SER A 19 -48.01 25.28 8.68
C SER A 19 -48.48 23.83 8.90
N GLN A 20 -47.53 22.93 9.11
CA GLN A 20 -47.39 22.29 10.43
C GLN A 20 -45.95 21.76 10.57
N ILE A 21 -45.25 22.33 11.54
CA ILE A 21 -44.00 21.82 12.11
C ILE A 21 -44.38 20.61 12.97
N SER A 22 -43.96 19.41 12.59
CA SER A 22 -44.08 18.23 13.45
C SER A 22 -42.78 18.00 14.24
N PRO A 23 -42.87 17.63 15.53
CA PRO A 23 -41.72 17.53 16.40
C PRO A 23 -40.93 16.23 16.16
N LYS A 24 -39.60 16.38 16.20
CA LYS A 24 -38.59 15.39 16.62
C LYS A 24 -39.16 14.03 17.05
N SER A 25 -39.00 13.02 16.21
CA SER A 25 -39.09 11.61 16.62
C SER A 25 -37.78 11.21 17.30
N GLN A 26 -37.94 10.59 18.45
CA GLN A 26 -36.93 10.27 19.45
C GLN A 26 -35.84 9.32 18.93
N THR A 27 -34.63 9.56 19.44
CA THR A 27 -33.49 8.66 19.40
C THR A 27 -33.86 7.28 19.97
N LEU A 28 -33.91 6.26 19.11
CA LEU A 28 -33.93 4.88 19.56
C LEU A 28 -32.49 4.43 19.85
N THR A 29 -32.09 4.58 21.11
CA THR A 29 -30.91 3.91 21.67
C THR A 29 -31.23 2.43 21.84
N LEU A 30 -30.66 1.57 21.00
CA LEU A 30 -30.75 0.13 21.19
C LEU A 30 -29.81 -0.27 22.34
N SER A 31 -30.36 -0.39 23.54
CA SER A 31 -29.68 -0.96 24.71
C SER A 31 -29.43 -2.46 24.51
N SER A 32 -28.18 -2.87 24.73
CA SER A 32 -27.71 -4.25 24.73
C SER A 32 -28.41 -5.15 25.76
N PRO A 33 -28.88 -6.36 25.40
CA PRO A 33 -29.18 -7.39 26.38
C PRO A 33 -27.96 -8.31 26.56
N THR A 34 -27.38 -8.21 27.75
CA THR A 34 -27.02 -9.33 28.65
C THR A 34 -26.67 -10.70 28.06
N LYS A 35 -25.39 -11.07 28.25
CA LYS A 35 -24.85 -12.41 28.61
C LYS A 35 -25.62 -13.64 28.08
N SER A 36 -25.21 -14.14 26.91
CA SER A 36 -25.32 -15.56 26.59
C SER A 36 -24.01 -16.26 26.96
N LYS A 37 -24.04 -17.10 28.00
CA LYS A 37 -23.00 -18.10 28.26
C LYS A 37 -23.00 -19.12 27.12
N SER A 38 -22.02 -19.04 26.21
CA SER A 38 -21.73 -20.15 25.29
C SER A 38 -20.71 -21.07 25.94
N PHE A 39 -21.15 -22.30 26.20
CA PHE A 39 -20.35 -23.42 26.64
C PHE A 39 -19.10 -23.58 25.76
N SER A 40 -17.91 -23.40 26.32
CA SER A 40 -16.68 -23.87 25.70
C SER A 40 -16.59 -25.38 25.90
N SER A 41 -17.00 -26.17 24.92
CA SER A 41 -16.62 -27.57 24.85
C SER A 41 -15.13 -27.64 24.53
N GLN A 42 -14.30 -27.77 25.57
CA GLN A 42 -12.89 -28.12 25.43
C GLN A 42 -12.79 -29.54 24.86
N ILE A 43 -12.69 -29.66 23.53
CA ILE A 43 -12.17 -30.88 22.92
C ILE A 43 -10.67 -30.87 23.19
N ARG A 44 -10.27 -31.56 24.28
CA ARG A 44 -8.87 -31.84 24.58
C ARG A 44 -8.36 -32.85 23.55
N HIS A 45 -7.69 -32.37 22.50
CA HIS A 45 -6.82 -33.26 21.73
C HIS A 45 -5.66 -33.69 22.65
N LYS A 46 -5.63 -34.97 23.02
CA LYS A 46 -4.47 -35.60 23.65
C LYS A 46 -3.30 -35.49 22.67
N THR A 47 -2.39 -34.55 22.88
CA THR A 47 -1.08 -34.55 22.23
C THR A 47 -0.26 -35.68 22.83
N THR A 48 -0.12 -36.78 22.10
CA THR A 48 0.96 -37.75 22.34
C THR A 48 2.30 -37.04 22.12
N PRO A 49 3.28 -37.15 23.03
CA PRO A 49 4.60 -36.57 22.79
C PRO A 49 5.28 -37.36 21.68
N SER A 50 5.39 -36.78 20.49
CA SER A 50 6.30 -37.29 19.47
C SER A 50 7.72 -37.05 19.95
N LEU A 51 8.42 -38.13 20.29
CA LEU A 51 9.86 -38.14 20.45
C LEU A 51 10.48 -37.73 19.11
N VAL A 52 10.84 -36.46 18.98
CA VAL A 52 11.70 -36.00 17.88
C VAL A 52 13.11 -35.90 18.44
N VAL A 53 13.94 -36.81 17.97
CA VAL A 53 15.37 -36.91 18.17
C VAL A 53 16.01 -35.52 18.03
N VAL A 54 16.63 -35.07 19.12
CA VAL A 54 17.48 -33.88 19.16
C VAL A 54 18.73 -34.21 18.36
N ALA A 55 18.74 -33.83 17.08
CA ALA A 55 19.97 -33.73 16.31
C ALA A 55 20.61 -32.37 16.62
N SER A 56 21.49 -32.37 17.61
CA SER A 56 22.41 -31.28 17.93
C SER A 56 23.39 -31.10 16.78
N SER A 57 23.06 -30.29 15.77
CA SER A 57 24.04 -29.79 14.82
C SER A 57 24.53 -28.42 15.29
N ALA A 58 25.82 -28.36 15.58
CA ALA A 58 26.54 -27.16 15.97
C ALA A 58 26.27 -26.01 14.98
N THR A 59 25.89 -24.86 15.54
CA THR A 59 25.57 -23.63 14.82
C THR A 59 26.83 -23.00 14.23
N VAL A 60 27.21 -23.43 13.03
CA VAL A 60 28.03 -22.61 12.12
C VAL A 60 27.07 -21.66 11.43
N ALA A 61 27.11 -20.37 11.79
CA ALA A 61 26.25 -19.36 11.18
C ALA A 61 26.40 -19.42 9.65
N THR A 62 25.29 -19.59 8.94
CA THR A 62 25.30 -19.54 7.48
C THR A 62 25.81 -18.16 7.04
N PRO A 63 26.71 -18.04 6.04
CA PRO A 63 27.33 -16.77 5.66
C PRO A 63 26.30 -15.64 5.39
N LEU A 64 25.13 -16.00 4.86
CA LEU A 64 24.02 -15.08 4.57
C LEU A 64 23.42 -14.43 5.82
N GLU A 65 23.47 -15.09 6.98
CA GLU A 65 22.96 -14.50 8.23
C GLU A 65 23.87 -13.44 8.81
N VAL A 66 25.18 -13.57 8.60
CA VAL A 66 26.17 -12.57 9.04
C VAL A 66 26.03 -11.29 8.21
N GLU A 67 25.80 -11.43 6.91
CA GLU A 67 25.55 -10.30 6.00
C GLU A 67 24.26 -9.55 6.37
N ARG A 68 23.16 -10.27 6.62
CA ARG A 68 21.89 -9.67 7.05
C ARG A 68 22.02 -8.90 8.36
N LYS A 69 22.72 -9.46 9.36
CA LYS A 69 22.98 -8.76 10.64
C LYS A 69 23.79 -7.48 10.44
N SER A 70 24.71 -7.49 9.48
CA SER A 70 25.54 -6.33 9.14
C SER A 70 24.71 -5.23 8.46
N ILE A 71 23.85 -5.61 7.51
CA ILE A 71 22.90 -4.70 6.85
C ILE A 71 21.91 -4.12 7.86
N GLU A 72 21.37 -4.92 8.77
CA GLU A 72 20.49 -4.42 9.83
C GLU A 72 21.12 -3.35 10.70
N LYS A 73 22.38 -3.55 11.11
CA LYS A 73 23.13 -2.57 11.89
C LYS A 73 23.32 -1.28 11.10
N LEU A 74 23.65 -1.38 9.80
CA LEU A 74 23.77 -0.23 8.91
C LEU A 74 22.45 0.55 8.78
N VAL A 75 21.33 -0.13 8.60
CA VAL A 75 20.01 0.53 8.50
C VAL A 75 19.65 1.25 9.80
N LYS A 76 19.90 0.60 10.94
CA LYS A 76 19.60 1.18 12.27
C LYS A 76 20.45 2.39 12.59
N SER A 77 21.74 2.40 12.21
CA SER A 77 22.62 3.55 12.42
C SER A 77 22.29 4.72 11.50
N ARG A 78 21.92 4.45 10.24
CA ARG A 78 21.57 5.47 9.25
C ARG A 78 20.21 6.15 9.52
N LEU A 79 19.26 5.43 10.13
CA LEU A 79 17.89 5.91 10.38
C LEU A 79 17.58 6.02 11.89
N PRO A 80 18.11 7.03 12.60
CA PRO A 80 17.69 7.30 13.96
C PRO A 80 16.19 7.65 13.99
N GLY A 81 15.47 7.15 15.00
CA GLY A 81 14.02 7.33 15.13
C GLY A 81 13.16 6.45 14.19
N GLY A 82 13.79 5.64 13.32
CA GLY A 82 13.10 4.73 12.41
C GLY A 82 12.23 5.43 11.36
N PHE A 83 11.58 4.66 10.48
CA PHE A 83 10.91 5.10 9.23
C PHE A 83 9.86 6.22 9.33
N ALA A 84 9.39 6.57 10.54
CA ALA A 84 8.39 7.61 10.72
C ALA A 84 9.00 8.99 10.96
N ALA A 85 10.23 9.04 11.47
CA ALA A 85 10.87 10.29 11.89
C ALA A 85 11.58 11.02 10.75
N GLN A 86 11.84 10.36 9.61
CA GLN A 86 12.58 10.98 8.52
C GLN A 86 11.73 11.98 7.72
N THR A 87 12.40 13.00 7.20
CA THR A 87 11.80 14.07 6.39
C THR A 87 11.40 13.55 5.00
N ILE A 88 12.33 12.87 4.33
CA ILE A 88 12.17 12.46 2.93
C ILE A 88 11.59 11.04 2.87
N ILE A 89 10.26 10.97 3.00
CA ILE A 89 9.51 9.70 2.95
C ILE A 89 8.54 9.62 1.79
N GLY A 90 8.47 8.45 1.18
CA GLY A 90 7.53 8.11 0.13
C GLY A 90 6.72 6.87 0.49
N THR A 91 5.47 6.82 0.01
CA THR A 91 4.64 5.62 0.13
C THR A 91 4.11 5.21 -1.22
N GLY A 92 4.23 3.94 -1.55
CA GLY A 92 3.66 3.38 -2.77
C GLY A 92 2.81 2.15 -2.48
N ARG A 93 1.79 1.94 -3.31
CA ARG A 93 0.84 0.84 -3.17
C ARG A 93 0.44 0.31 -4.53
N ARG A 94 0.53 -1.01 -4.73
CA ARG A 94 0.07 -1.69 -5.95
C ARG A 94 -0.54 -3.04 -5.59
N LYS A 95 -1.71 -3.36 -6.16
CA LYS A 95 -2.49 -4.55 -5.76
C LYS A 95 -2.64 -4.53 -4.22
N CYS A 96 -2.22 -5.58 -3.54
CA CYS A 96 -2.21 -5.68 -2.08
C CYS A 96 -0.85 -5.34 -1.45
N ALA A 97 0.15 -4.94 -2.25
CA ALA A 97 1.48 -4.59 -1.76
C ALA A 97 1.57 -3.13 -1.33
N ILE A 98 2.22 -2.89 -0.20
CA ILE A 98 2.48 -1.58 0.37
C ILE A 98 3.99 -1.44 0.60
N ALA A 99 4.56 -0.32 0.17
CA ALA A 99 5.96 0.01 0.40
C ALA A 99 6.07 1.38 1.07
N ARG A 100 6.82 1.44 2.17
CA ARG A 100 7.27 2.67 2.84
C ARG A 100 8.74 2.85 2.48
N VAL A 101 9.06 3.98 1.89
CA VAL A 101 10.39 4.31 1.37
C VAL A 101 10.91 5.51 2.13
N VAL A 102 12.15 5.43 2.58
CA VAL A 102 12.92 6.55 3.11
C VAL A 102 14.09 6.76 2.15
N LEU A 103 14.27 7.98 1.70
CA LEU A 103 15.39 8.38 0.85
C LEU A 103 16.41 9.11 1.73
N GLN A 104 17.68 8.81 1.56
CA GLN A 104 18.78 9.47 2.25
C GLN A 104 19.92 9.71 1.27
N GLU A 105 20.64 10.81 1.41
CA GLU A 105 21.84 11.07 0.61
C GLU A 105 22.94 10.05 0.94
N GLY A 106 23.58 9.50 -0.09
CA GLY A 106 24.49 8.38 0.08
C GLY A 106 25.08 7.84 -1.23
N THR A 107 25.29 6.53 -1.26
CA THR A 107 26.10 5.81 -2.27
C THR A 107 25.32 5.11 -3.39
N GLY A 108 24.00 5.01 -3.30
CA GLY A 108 23.19 4.23 -4.24
C GLY A 108 22.76 2.85 -3.75
N LYS A 109 22.80 2.59 -2.43
CA LYS A 109 22.44 1.29 -1.85
C LYS A 109 20.93 1.12 -1.76
N PHE A 110 20.44 -0.05 -2.17
CA PHE A 110 19.03 -0.42 -2.04
C PHE A 110 18.85 -1.54 -1.03
N ILE A 111 18.21 -1.23 0.09
CA ILE A 111 17.95 -2.20 1.16
C ILE A 111 16.43 -2.34 1.36
N ILE A 112 15.94 -3.56 1.20
CA ILE A 112 14.51 -3.92 1.32
C ILE A 112 14.35 -4.88 2.48
N ASN A 113 13.60 -4.50 3.51
CA ASN A 113 13.34 -5.33 4.70
C ASN A 113 14.63 -5.94 5.28
N TYR A 114 15.68 -5.12 5.39
CA TYR A 114 17.00 -5.49 5.92
C TYR A 114 17.78 -6.53 5.08
N ARG A 115 17.42 -6.67 3.81
CA ARG A 115 18.15 -7.48 2.83
C ARG A 115 18.52 -6.64 1.62
N ASP A 116 19.51 -7.07 0.87
CA ASP A 116 19.88 -6.41 -0.37
C ASP A 116 18.79 -6.56 -1.43
N ALA A 117 18.65 -5.57 -2.31
CA ALA A 117 17.63 -5.59 -3.34
C ALA A 117 17.73 -6.81 -4.28
N LYS A 118 18.95 -7.22 -4.64
CA LYS A 118 19.17 -8.39 -5.51
C LYS A 118 18.73 -9.69 -4.83
N GLU A 119 19.03 -9.85 -3.54
CA GLU A 119 18.62 -11.00 -2.74
C GLU A 119 17.08 -11.02 -2.58
N TYR A 120 16.49 -9.90 -2.16
CA TYR A 120 15.06 -9.81 -1.89
C TYR A 120 14.18 -10.03 -3.13
N LEU A 121 14.61 -9.48 -4.28
CA LEU A 121 13.92 -9.62 -5.56
C LEU A 121 14.35 -10.86 -6.37
N GLN A 122 15.05 -11.81 -5.74
CA GLN A 122 15.46 -13.07 -6.38
C GLN A 122 16.26 -12.87 -7.68
N GLY A 123 17.00 -11.76 -7.79
CA GLY A 123 17.80 -11.43 -8.98
C GLY A 123 16.99 -11.18 -10.26
N ASN A 124 15.67 -11.01 -10.19
CA ASN A 124 14.87 -10.78 -11.39
C ASN A 124 15.19 -9.39 -12.00
N PRO A 125 15.70 -9.33 -13.25
CA PRO A 125 16.15 -8.07 -13.85
C PRO A 125 15.02 -7.05 -14.00
N LEU A 126 13.80 -7.50 -14.30
CA LEU A 126 12.65 -6.61 -14.49
C LEU A 126 12.24 -5.91 -13.18
N TRP A 127 12.28 -6.63 -12.04
CA TRP A 127 11.93 -6.05 -10.75
C TRP A 127 12.98 -5.07 -10.25
N LEU A 128 14.25 -5.37 -10.49
CA LEU A 128 15.36 -4.47 -10.19
C LEU A 128 15.28 -3.20 -11.04
N GLN A 129 14.96 -3.34 -12.34
CA GLN A 129 14.77 -2.21 -13.24
C GLN A 129 13.66 -1.28 -12.74
N TYR A 130 12.49 -1.81 -12.36
CA TYR A 130 11.38 -0.97 -11.85
C TYR A 130 11.77 -0.09 -10.66
N ILE A 131 12.60 -0.60 -9.75
CA ILE A 131 13.05 0.16 -8.58
C ILE A 131 14.05 1.25 -8.98
N LYS A 132 14.91 0.97 -9.97
CA LYS A 132 15.95 1.91 -10.44
C LYS A 132 15.41 3.03 -11.32
N VAL A 133 14.42 2.75 -12.18
CA VAL A 133 13.87 3.72 -13.16
C VAL A 133 13.66 5.14 -12.61
N PRO A 134 12.99 5.38 -11.47
CA PRO A 134 12.76 6.74 -10.98
C PRO A 134 14.04 7.53 -10.65
N LEU A 135 15.13 6.84 -10.27
CA LEU A 135 16.43 7.47 -10.02
C LEU A 135 17.23 7.64 -11.31
N VAL A 136 17.13 6.67 -12.23
CA VAL A 136 17.74 6.72 -13.56
C VAL A 136 17.22 7.92 -14.36
N THR A 137 15.91 8.17 -14.33
CA THR A 137 15.27 9.30 -15.03
C THR A 137 15.86 10.66 -14.65
N LEU A 138 16.36 10.79 -13.41
CA LEU A 138 16.96 12.02 -12.90
C LEU A 138 18.49 11.96 -12.82
N GLY A 139 19.11 10.81 -13.12
CA GLY A 139 20.56 10.59 -13.01
C GLY A 139 21.09 10.49 -11.58
N TYR A 140 20.25 10.23 -10.58
CA TYR A 140 20.63 10.19 -9.16
C TYR A 140 20.87 8.78 -8.61
N GLU A 141 21.34 7.86 -9.44
CA GLU A 141 21.56 6.46 -9.04
C GLU A 141 22.61 6.32 -7.94
N THR A 142 23.65 7.15 -7.97
CA THR A 142 24.78 7.12 -7.03
C THR A 142 24.62 8.08 -5.86
N SER A 143 23.65 9.00 -5.93
CA SER A 143 23.51 10.09 -4.95
C SER A 143 22.66 9.73 -3.73
N TYR A 144 21.76 8.75 -3.85
CA TYR A 144 20.82 8.41 -2.79
C TYR A 144 20.88 6.95 -2.40
N ASP A 145 20.96 6.69 -1.10
CA ASP A 145 20.64 5.40 -0.51
C ASP A 145 19.13 5.31 -0.25
N VAL A 146 18.55 4.14 -0.53
CA VAL A 146 17.12 3.90 -0.41
C VAL A 146 16.87 2.77 0.58
N PHE A 147 16.15 3.10 1.65
CA PHE A 147 15.71 2.14 2.66
C PHE A 147 14.22 1.90 2.53
N ILE A 148 13.81 0.63 2.46
CA ILE A 148 12.43 0.25 2.21
C ILE A 148 11.93 -0.74 3.26
N LYS A 149 10.70 -0.51 3.74
CA LYS A 149 9.85 -1.54 4.35
C LYS A 149 8.68 -1.88 3.43
N ALA A 150 8.60 -3.13 2.99
CA ALA A 150 7.56 -3.62 2.09
C ALA A 150 6.82 -4.81 2.69
N HIS A 151 5.50 -4.82 2.58
CA HIS A 151 4.65 -5.93 3.04
C HIS A 151 3.41 -6.08 2.15
N GLY A 152 2.78 -7.25 2.22
CA GLY A 152 1.59 -7.60 1.44
C GLY A 152 1.89 -7.86 -0.04
N GLY A 153 0.93 -8.53 -0.71
CA GLY A 153 1.05 -8.90 -2.13
C GLY A 153 2.22 -9.87 -2.40
N GLY A 154 2.81 -9.76 -3.59
CA GLY A 154 4.01 -10.50 -3.99
C GLY A 154 5.11 -9.58 -4.52
N LEU A 155 6.30 -10.14 -4.78
CA LEU A 155 7.53 -9.39 -5.09
C LEU A 155 7.39 -8.40 -6.26
N SER A 156 6.74 -8.81 -7.35
CA SER A 156 6.48 -7.91 -8.49
C SER A 156 5.61 -6.70 -8.10
N GLY A 157 4.57 -6.93 -7.28
CA GLY A 157 3.71 -5.85 -6.78
C GLY A 157 4.46 -4.92 -5.83
N GLN A 158 5.33 -5.49 -4.99
CA GLN A 158 6.18 -4.73 -4.08
C GLN A 158 7.22 -3.90 -4.85
N ALA A 159 7.90 -4.43 -5.85
CA ALA A 159 8.87 -3.69 -6.66
C ALA A 159 8.25 -2.44 -7.32
N GLN A 160 7.04 -2.58 -7.86
CA GLN A 160 6.33 -1.44 -8.46
C GLN A 160 5.75 -0.47 -7.41
N ALA A 161 5.36 -0.97 -6.23
CA ALA A 161 5.02 -0.11 -5.10
C ALA A 161 6.25 0.70 -4.63
N ILE A 162 7.43 0.08 -4.60
CA ILE A 162 8.69 0.76 -4.27
C ILE A 162 9.00 1.85 -5.29
N SER A 163 8.87 1.55 -6.58
CA SER A 163 9.06 2.51 -7.67
C SER A 163 8.23 3.79 -7.48
N LEU A 164 6.92 3.64 -7.22
CA LEU A 164 6.04 4.78 -6.93
C LEU A 164 6.41 5.49 -5.61
N GLY A 165 6.86 4.72 -4.60
CA GLY A 165 7.32 5.27 -3.33
C GLY A 165 8.55 6.15 -3.50
N ILE A 166 9.55 5.72 -4.29
CA ILE A 166 10.75 6.49 -4.61
C ILE A 166 10.38 7.76 -5.37
N ALA A 167 9.55 7.67 -6.40
CA ALA A 167 9.10 8.83 -7.17
C ALA A 167 8.41 9.89 -6.28
N ARG A 168 7.61 9.45 -5.30
CA ARG A 168 6.99 10.35 -4.31
C ARG A 168 7.97 10.94 -3.30
N ALA A 169 9.00 10.18 -2.91
CA ALA A 169 10.06 10.68 -2.04
C ALA A 169 10.88 11.77 -2.76
N LEU A 170 11.22 11.56 -4.04
CA LEU A 170 11.94 12.54 -4.87
C LEU A 170 11.17 13.85 -5.03
N LEU A 171 9.83 13.80 -5.18
CA LEU A 171 9.01 15.01 -5.20
C LEU A 171 9.07 15.81 -3.90
N LYS A 172 9.29 15.17 -2.76
CA LYS A 172 9.47 15.87 -1.49
C LYS A 172 10.84 16.52 -1.35
N VAL A 173 11.84 16.01 -2.07
CA VAL A 173 13.17 16.64 -2.13
C VAL A 173 13.09 17.92 -2.94
N SER A 174 12.53 17.84 -4.15
CA SER A 174 12.23 19.04 -4.94
C SER A 174 11.03 18.82 -5.85
N GLU A 175 10.21 19.86 -5.99
CA GLU A 175 9.02 19.83 -6.83
C GLU A 175 9.35 19.97 -8.33
N ASN A 176 10.56 20.44 -8.65
CA ASN A 176 11.05 20.63 -10.02
C ASN A 176 11.11 19.30 -10.80
N TYR A 177 11.31 18.18 -10.12
CA TYR A 177 11.37 16.85 -10.74
C TYR A 177 10.01 16.36 -11.26
N ARG A 178 8.91 17.04 -10.93
CA ARG A 178 7.55 16.62 -11.29
C ARG A 178 7.33 16.50 -12.79
N THR A 179 7.90 17.40 -13.59
CA THR A 179 7.71 17.40 -15.04
C THR A 179 8.34 16.16 -15.68
N ALA A 180 9.60 15.86 -15.34
CA ALA A 180 10.32 14.67 -15.81
C ALA A 180 9.61 13.37 -15.38
N LEU A 181 9.30 13.23 -14.08
CA LEU A 181 8.66 12.02 -13.55
C LEU A 181 7.24 11.79 -14.09
N ARG A 182 6.52 12.86 -14.44
CA ARG A 182 5.18 12.77 -15.02
C ARG A 182 5.22 12.37 -16.50
N LYS A 183 6.21 12.84 -17.26
CA LYS A 183 6.43 12.44 -18.66
C LYS A 183 6.66 10.93 -18.77
N GLU A 184 7.46 10.37 -17.86
CA GLU A 184 7.71 8.92 -17.77
C GLU A 184 6.57 8.11 -17.12
N GLY A 185 5.49 8.75 -16.66
CA GLY A 185 4.33 8.07 -16.07
C GLY A 185 4.56 7.45 -14.68
N LEU A 186 5.63 7.80 -13.98
CA LEU A 186 6.05 7.17 -12.72
C LEU A 186 5.23 7.60 -11.49
N LEU A 187 4.53 8.72 -11.58
CA LEU A 187 3.70 9.27 -10.50
C LEU A 187 2.29 8.67 -10.45
N THR A 188 1.87 8.01 -11.52
CA THR A 188 0.52 7.43 -11.63
C THR A 188 0.46 6.10 -10.90
N ARG A 189 -0.44 5.99 -9.93
CA ARG A 189 -0.73 4.71 -9.29
C ARG A 189 -1.51 3.83 -10.27
N ASP A 190 -1.00 2.64 -10.57
CA ASP A 190 -1.76 1.65 -11.33
C ASP A 190 -2.96 1.16 -10.51
N SER A 191 -4.16 1.45 -11.01
CA SER A 191 -5.43 1.12 -10.39
C SER A 191 -5.88 -0.32 -10.66
N ARG A 192 -5.20 -1.07 -11.53
CA ARG A 192 -5.61 -2.44 -11.89
C ARG A 192 -5.46 -3.39 -10.71
N ILE A 193 -6.58 -4.00 -10.32
CA ILE A 193 -6.70 -4.99 -9.25
C ILE A 193 -7.40 -6.25 -9.77
N VAL A 194 -7.25 -7.35 -9.04
CA VAL A 194 -7.88 -8.62 -9.40
C VAL A 194 -9.40 -8.47 -9.29
N GLU A 195 -10.10 -8.72 -10.39
CA GLU A 195 -11.57 -8.74 -10.41
C GLU A 195 -12.08 -9.90 -9.55
N ARG A 196 -13.13 -9.65 -8.76
CA ARG A 196 -13.79 -10.69 -7.96
C ARG A 196 -14.39 -11.77 -8.85
N LYS A 197 -14.54 -12.99 -8.32
CA LYS A 197 -15.33 -14.04 -8.95
C LYS A 197 -16.81 -13.62 -8.99
N LYS A 198 -17.46 -13.76 -10.14
CA LYS A 198 -18.91 -13.56 -10.30
C LYS A 198 -19.61 -14.91 -10.15
N VAL A 199 -20.82 -14.90 -9.59
CA VAL A 199 -21.62 -16.13 -9.39
C VAL A 199 -21.94 -16.74 -10.76
N GLY A 200 -21.95 -18.08 -10.85
CA GLY A 200 -22.14 -18.81 -12.11
C GLY A 200 -20.89 -18.93 -13.01
N LEU A 201 -19.80 -18.21 -12.73
CA LEU A 201 -18.55 -18.31 -13.47
C LEU A 201 -17.48 -19.11 -12.70
N LYS A 202 -16.55 -19.76 -13.42
CA LYS A 202 -15.41 -20.48 -12.82
C LYS A 202 -14.36 -19.51 -12.25
N LYS A 203 -14.15 -18.35 -12.88
CA LYS A 203 -13.27 -17.24 -12.43
C LYS A 203 -13.98 -15.90 -12.60
N ALA A 204 -13.26 -14.77 -12.62
CA ALA A 204 -13.85 -13.44 -12.83
C ALA A 204 -14.68 -13.33 -14.13
N ARG A 205 -14.16 -13.88 -15.24
CA ARG A 205 -14.80 -13.84 -16.57
C ARG A 205 -14.91 -15.20 -17.27
N LYS A 206 -14.28 -16.25 -16.74
CA LYS A 206 -14.27 -17.59 -17.35
C LYS A 206 -15.59 -18.31 -17.08
N ALA A 207 -16.41 -18.46 -18.11
CA ALA A 207 -17.62 -19.29 -18.08
C ALA A 207 -17.26 -20.79 -18.01
N PRO A 208 -18.13 -21.64 -17.42
CA PRO A 208 -18.04 -23.08 -17.60
C PRO A 208 -18.26 -23.44 -19.08
N GLN A 209 -17.72 -24.58 -19.51
CA GLN A 209 -18.04 -25.15 -20.82
C GLN A 209 -19.52 -25.55 -20.81
N PHE A 210 -20.26 -25.21 -21.87
CA PHE A 210 -21.66 -25.55 -22.06
C PHE A 210 -21.87 -26.13 -23.46
N SER A 211 -22.55 -27.27 -23.57
CA SER A 211 -23.08 -27.76 -24.86
C SER A 211 -24.49 -27.23 -25.04
N LYS A 212 -24.80 -26.69 -26.21
CA LYS A 212 -26.15 -26.16 -26.50
C LYS A 212 -27.18 -27.26 -26.80
N ARG A 213 -26.71 -28.47 -27.11
CA ARG A 213 -27.48 -29.67 -27.46
C ARG A 213 -26.74 -30.88 -26.92
#